data_AF-A0A179UF56-F1
#
_entry.id   AF-A0A179UF56-F1
#
_cell.length_a   1.000
_cell.length_b   1.000
_cell.length_c   1.000
_cell.angle_alpha   90.00
_cell.angle_beta   90.00
_cell.angle_gamma   90.00
#
_symmetry.space_group_name_H-M   'P 1'
#
loop_
_entity.id
_entity.type
_entity.pdbx_description
1 polymer ?
#
loop_
_entity_poly.entity_id
_entity_poly.type
_entity_poly.pdbx_seq_one_letter_code
_entity_poly.pdbx_strand_id
1 'polypeptide(L)'
;MHQYRIAACKSLKAVDDKANYHLDTSQIESDISLPDLWSEISANEPSVTTEKQCEDLLLVEAVLRATRQPGLLQREDREAARFLTFWTARAVLPNEDVTVLWENAQLADNEDSKRSQPGTYKLARLKSSVGVSVLGLLNLISPIENLEDEDAIDVIASLAAFTCRKDPWTTERAFNESSTILQNYESCLGSGTRGELAAIQEDILRKKIKPLFSKTKTPAVTAAGRKNVHPLPQPRFDPSIFDPESKPWKLRDVYLITVLSWVIGRYSPSDKLALESQFPLLVPAILSLIDDETLSFKAKGCELLSKFLAPLEQSNSDILQRTNLDSVFQDALNPCLLSLPTITPEPESIHLLQYAYPALHAVIRTRFPSPLLQPTSTPLRPTQSRPKLDSESQKRVESLTNLLRHGILHSYHHTSNPRPIENTSISSYPYPRLSTLLLFQLPPVLSELGIHTTKHLQDLVPMISATLSNPFGTVFPPLLAAAVEATRMLVLNAWPRIWRWRAEILGGLCACWLHICDGLVDIGIGTGGDNGSGQKAELLQLQGGLKVVVAVVRIAIEECVGPAMEETGNEIGEQGGDKGGKGQVIDVDSEFGKLVQGDTRLSGLLIDNEYFDSKEG
;
A
#
# COMPACT_ATOMS: atom_id res chain seq x y z
N MET A 1 -48.40 10.39 5.45
CA MET A 1 -47.55 9.71 4.44
C MET A 1 -47.47 10.44 3.09
N HIS A 2 -48.60 10.83 2.46
CA HIS A 2 -48.58 11.44 1.11
C HIS A 2 -47.67 12.69 0.96
N GLN A 3 -47.69 13.61 1.93
CA GLN A 3 -46.82 14.80 1.91
C GLN A 3 -45.32 14.45 2.00
N TYR A 4 -44.96 13.41 2.77
CA TYR A 4 -43.58 12.93 2.85
C TYR A 4 -43.11 12.29 1.54
N ARG A 5 -43.96 11.52 0.86
CA ARG A 5 -43.64 10.98 -0.48
C ARG A 5 -43.41 12.10 -1.51
N ILE A 6 -44.23 13.16 -1.48
CA ILE A 6 -44.03 14.33 -2.36
C ILE A 6 -42.66 14.98 -2.09
N ALA A 7 -42.29 15.13 -0.81
CA ALA A 7 -40.99 15.68 -0.42
C ALA A 7 -39.82 14.77 -0.88
N ALA A 8 -39.93 13.45 -0.70
CA ALA A 8 -38.95 12.47 -1.14
C ALA A 8 -38.79 12.49 -2.67
N CYS A 9 -39.89 12.48 -3.42
CA CYS A 9 -39.90 12.61 -4.89
C CYS A 9 -39.25 13.91 -5.36
N LYS A 10 -39.52 15.03 -4.67
CA LYS A 10 -38.93 16.33 -5.01
C LYS A 10 -37.43 16.34 -4.74
N SER A 11 -37.00 15.77 -3.61
CA SER A 11 -35.58 15.61 -3.26
C SER A 11 -34.85 14.76 -4.29
N LEU A 12 -35.41 13.59 -4.67
CA LEU A 12 -34.84 12.68 -5.67
C LEU A 12 -34.61 13.37 -7.03
N LYS A 13 -35.55 14.24 -7.45
CA LYS A 13 -35.43 15.01 -8.70
C LYS A 13 -34.43 16.17 -8.61
N ALA A 14 -34.17 16.69 -7.42
CA ALA A 14 -33.31 17.85 -7.18
C ALA A 14 -31.84 17.50 -6.86
N VAL A 15 -31.50 16.21 -6.82
CA VAL A 15 -30.14 15.73 -6.50
C VAL A 15 -29.14 16.29 -7.50
N ASP A 16 -28.00 16.79 -7.01
CA ASP A 16 -26.90 17.23 -7.86
C ASP A 16 -26.00 16.06 -8.29
N ASP A 17 -25.06 16.28 -9.20
CA ASP A 17 -24.19 15.20 -9.68
C ASP A 17 -23.18 14.73 -8.62
N LYS A 18 -23.04 15.46 -7.52
CA LYS A 18 -22.27 15.05 -6.34
C LYS A 18 -23.08 14.19 -5.37
N ALA A 19 -24.33 13.84 -5.72
CA ALA A 19 -25.28 13.15 -4.86
C ALA A 19 -25.62 13.91 -3.57
N ASN A 20 -25.47 15.24 -3.58
CA ASN A 20 -26.04 16.07 -2.52
C ASN A 20 -27.54 16.16 -2.73
N TYR A 21 -28.27 15.96 -1.65
CA TYR A 21 -29.71 16.12 -1.58
C TYR A 21 -30.06 17.01 -0.40
N HIS A 22 -31.16 17.74 -0.53
CA HIS A 22 -31.74 18.55 0.53
C HIS A 22 -33.16 18.08 0.78
N LEU A 23 -33.43 17.71 2.02
CA LEU A 23 -34.73 17.19 2.41
C LEU A 23 -35.36 18.16 3.42
N ASP A 24 -36.30 18.98 2.96
CA ASP A 24 -36.99 19.97 3.79
C ASP A 24 -38.25 19.35 4.41
N THR A 25 -38.17 19.04 5.70
CA THR A 25 -39.26 18.46 6.50
C THR A 25 -39.79 19.43 7.55
N SER A 26 -39.30 20.67 7.55
CA SER A 26 -39.60 21.67 8.58
C SER A 26 -41.09 22.05 8.65
N GLN A 27 -41.84 21.82 7.58
CA GLN A 27 -43.26 22.18 7.42
C GLN A 27 -44.23 20.98 7.54
N ILE A 28 -43.74 19.76 7.77
CA ILE A 28 -44.60 18.56 7.82
C ILE A 28 -44.85 18.17 9.29
N GLU A 29 -46.12 18.01 9.66
CA GLU A 29 -46.54 17.59 11.01
C GLU A 29 -46.13 16.14 11.32
N SER A 30 -45.62 15.91 12.54
CA SER A 30 -45.05 14.66 13.02
C SER A 30 -46.10 13.69 13.56
N ASP A 31 -47.06 13.30 12.71
CA ASP A 31 -48.20 12.46 13.13
C ASP A 31 -48.10 10.99 12.67
N ILE A 32 -46.98 10.59 12.09
CA ILE A 32 -46.81 9.24 11.52
C ILE A 32 -46.07 8.34 12.50
N SER A 33 -46.69 7.20 12.82
CA SER A 33 -46.08 6.15 13.64
C SER A 33 -45.04 5.35 12.82
N LEU A 34 -43.99 4.85 13.48
CA LEU A 34 -43.00 3.99 12.82
C LEU A 34 -43.58 2.65 12.32
N PRO A 35 -44.55 2.03 13.01
CA PRO A 35 -45.24 0.84 12.50
C PRO A 35 -45.98 1.07 11.17
N ASP A 36 -46.66 2.21 11.01
CA ASP A 36 -47.34 2.55 9.75
C ASP A 36 -46.34 2.71 8.60
N LEU A 37 -45.20 3.35 8.88
CA LEU A 37 -44.10 3.49 7.94
C LEU A 37 -43.54 2.12 7.52
N TRP A 38 -43.31 1.22 8.48
CA TRP A 38 -42.83 -0.13 8.18
C TRP A 38 -43.82 -0.93 7.33
N SER A 39 -45.11 -0.87 7.66
CA SER A 39 -46.15 -1.57 6.90
C SER A 39 -46.17 -1.12 5.43
N GLU A 40 -45.97 0.17 5.16
CA GLU A 40 -45.97 0.70 3.80
C GLU A 40 -44.74 0.27 2.98
N ILE A 41 -43.58 0.16 3.63
CA ILE A 41 -42.32 -0.26 2.97
C ILE A 41 -42.33 -1.77 2.71
N SER A 42 -42.73 -2.57 3.69
CA SER A 42 -42.81 -4.04 3.57
C SER A 42 -43.79 -4.49 2.48
N ALA A 43 -44.80 -3.67 2.15
CA ALA A 43 -45.77 -3.99 1.10
C ALA A 43 -45.18 -3.94 -0.32
N ASN A 44 -44.03 -3.28 -0.51
CA ASN A 44 -43.43 -3.06 -1.85
C ASN A 44 -42.39 -4.14 -2.25
N GLU A 45 -42.17 -5.16 -1.41
CA GLU A 45 -40.86 -5.85 -1.35
C GLU A 45 -40.46 -6.96 -2.36
N PRO A 46 -41.15 -7.31 -3.47
CA PRO A 46 -40.53 -8.23 -4.43
C PRO A 46 -39.99 -7.62 -5.74
N SER A 47 -40.29 -6.35 -6.12
CA SER A 47 -39.84 -5.81 -7.43
C SER A 47 -39.50 -4.31 -7.42
N VAL A 48 -38.63 -3.90 -6.50
CA VAL A 48 -38.29 -2.47 -6.32
C VAL A 48 -37.10 -2.09 -7.20
N THR A 49 -37.31 -1.18 -8.15
CA THR A 49 -36.22 -0.56 -8.92
C THR A 49 -35.32 0.27 -7.99
N THR A 50 -34.04 0.45 -8.33
CA THR A 50 -33.10 1.26 -7.52
C THR A 50 -33.64 2.66 -7.22
N GLU A 51 -34.43 3.24 -8.15
CA GLU A 51 -35.08 4.54 -7.97
C GLU A 51 -36.14 4.51 -6.86
N LYS A 52 -36.99 3.49 -6.86
CA LYS A 52 -38.00 3.31 -5.81
C LYS A 52 -37.36 3.03 -4.46
N GLN A 53 -36.27 2.24 -4.42
CA GLN A 53 -35.50 2.03 -3.19
C GLN A 53 -34.96 3.35 -2.64
N CYS A 54 -34.47 4.25 -3.50
CA CYS A 54 -34.01 5.57 -3.09
C CYS A 54 -35.17 6.46 -2.59
N GLU A 55 -36.33 6.40 -3.25
CA GLU A 55 -37.53 7.12 -2.80
C GLU A 55 -37.97 6.63 -1.41
N ASP A 56 -38.04 5.32 -1.21
CA ASP A 56 -38.40 4.70 0.06
C ASP A 56 -37.39 5.06 1.16
N LEU A 57 -36.08 5.08 0.85
CA LEU A 57 -35.04 5.53 1.80
C LEU A 57 -35.18 7.00 2.16
N LEU A 58 -35.45 7.88 1.19
CA LEU A 58 -35.69 9.31 1.44
C LEU A 58 -36.97 9.54 2.26
N LEU A 59 -38.00 8.72 2.04
CA LEU A 59 -39.23 8.72 2.82
C LEU A 59 -38.97 8.35 4.28
N VAL A 60 -38.23 7.25 4.53
CA VAL A 60 -37.82 6.84 5.89
C VAL A 60 -37.03 7.95 6.56
N GLU A 61 -36.04 8.51 5.88
CA GLU A 61 -35.21 9.57 6.41
C GLU A 61 -36.02 10.82 6.78
N ALA A 62 -37.01 11.17 5.96
CA ALA A 62 -37.90 12.30 6.18
C ALA A 62 -38.73 12.15 7.46
N VAL A 63 -39.29 10.95 7.66
CA VAL A 63 -40.08 10.63 8.85
C VAL A 63 -39.19 10.62 10.08
N LEU A 64 -38.02 9.96 10.04
CA LEU A 64 -37.10 9.87 11.17
C LEU A 64 -36.58 11.25 11.63
N ARG A 65 -36.29 12.17 10.70
CA ARG A 65 -35.90 13.55 11.06
C ARG A 65 -37.04 14.34 11.71
N ALA A 66 -38.29 14.04 11.36
CA ALA A 66 -39.47 14.66 11.97
C ALA A 66 -39.79 14.08 13.36
N THR A 67 -39.34 12.85 13.66
CA THR A 67 -39.48 12.20 14.97
C THR A 67 -38.54 12.86 16.00
N ARG A 68 -38.98 13.98 16.60
CA ARG A 68 -38.11 14.88 17.40
C ARG A 68 -37.62 14.34 18.75
N GLN A 69 -38.13 13.22 19.28
CA GLN A 69 -37.73 12.73 20.61
C GLN A 69 -37.68 11.18 20.72
N PRO A 70 -36.49 10.55 20.72
CA PRO A 70 -36.33 9.10 20.88
C PRO A 70 -36.84 8.58 22.24
N GLY A 71 -36.83 9.41 23.27
CA GLY A 71 -37.22 9.04 24.64
C GLY A 71 -38.71 8.80 24.87
N LEU A 72 -39.58 9.22 23.94
CA LEU A 72 -41.05 9.04 24.03
C LEU A 72 -41.57 7.83 23.24
N LEU A 73 -40.70 7.10 22.54
CA LEU A 73 -41.09 6.03 21.62
C LEU A 73 -41.60 4.80 22.37
N GLN A 74 -42.73 4.26 21.92
CA GLN A 74 -43.34 3.05 22.48
C GLN A 74 -42.54 1.80 22.09
N ARG A 75 -42.86 0.66 22.70
CA ARG A 75 -42.21 -0.62 22.36
C ARG A 75 -42.40 -0.99 20.89
N GLU A 76 -43.60 -0.76 20.36
CA GLU A 76 -43.96 -1.03 18.96
C GLU A 76 -43.14 -0.16 17.99
N ASP A 77 -42.88 1.10 18.34
CA ASP A 77 -42.03 1.99 17.55
C ASP A 77 -40.58 1.51 17.48
N ARG A 78 -40.04 0.98 18.60
CA ARG A 78 -38.68 0.43 18.63
C ARG A 78 -38.56 -0.85 17.80
N GLU A 79 -39.59 -1.68 17.81
CA GLU A 79 -39.64 -2.90 17.00
C GLU A 79 -39.72 -2.56 15.50
N ALA A 80 -40.55 -1.58 15.12
CA ALA A 80 -40.58 -1.06 13.76
C ALA A 80 -39.23 -0.45 13.33
N ALA A 81 -38.56 0.29 14.23
CA ALA A 81 -37.22 0.81 13.98
C ALA A 81 -36.17 -0.30 13.73
N ARG A 82 -36.26 -1.41 14.47
CA ARG A 82 -35.39 -2.59 14.25
C ARG A 82 -35.63 -3.20 12.87
N PHE A 83 -36.88 -3.39 12.45
CA PHE A 83 -37.18 -3.88 11.09
C PHE A 83 -36.71 -2.92 9.99
N LEU A 84 -36.90 -1.62 10.17
CA LEU A 84 -36.39 -0.59 9.26
C LEU A 84 -34.86 -0.59 9.17
N THR A 85 -34.17 -0.90 10.26
CA THR A 85 -32.71 -1.02 10.29
C THR A 85 -32.25 -2.15 9.38
N PHE A 86 -32.87 -3.34 9.47
CA PHE A 86 -32.50 -4.48 8.62
C PHE A 86 -32.83 -4.26 7.15
N TRP A 87 -34.01 -3.70 6.88
CA TRP A 87 -34.38 -3.35 5.52
C TRP A 87 -33.41 -2.33 4.92
N THR A 88 -33.06 -1.29 5.66
CA THR A 88 -32.10 -0.26 5.22
C THR A 88 -30.72 -0.87 5.01
N ALA A 89 -30.24 -1.70 5.93
CA ALA A 89 -28.95 -2.39 5.82
C ALA A 89 -28.88 -3.27 4.56
N ARG A 90 -29.97 -3.93 4.15
CA ARG A 90 -30.02 -4.69 2.89
C ARG A 90 -30.16 -3.79 1.66
N ALA A 91 -31.01 -2.77 1.73
CA ALA A 91 -31.34 -1.90 0.60
C ALA A 91 -30.17 -0.98 0.20
N VAL A 92 -29.35 -0.56 1.15
CA VAL A 92 -28.24 0.38 0.93
C VAL A 92 -27.09 -0.24 0.13
N LEU A 93 -26.92 -1.57 0.19
CA LEU A 93 -25.80 -2.28 -0.44
C LEU A 93 -25.77 -2.08 -1.97
N PRO A 94 -24.57 -1.94 -2.58
CA PRO A 94 -24.46 -1.82 -4.04
C PRO A 94 -24.99 -3.06 -4.78
N ASN A 95 -25.66 -2.85 -5.93
CA ASN A 95 -26.23 -3.92 -6.77
C ASN A 95 -25.24 -4.36 -7.89
N GLU A 96 -25.60 -5.40 -8.66
CA GLU A 96 -24.75 -6.22 -9.56
C GLU A 96 -24.06 -5.51 -10.76
N ASP A 97 -24.18 -4.19 -10.93
CA ASP A 97 -23.58 -3.47 -12.08
C ASP A 97 -22.32 -2.65 -11.74
N VAL A 98 -21.75 -2.81 -10.53
CA VAL A 98 -20.66 -1.93 -10.04
C VAL A 98 -19.23 -2.44 -10.29
N THR A 99 -19.04 -3.67 -10.76
CA THR A 99 -17.71 -4.30 -10.88
C THR A 99 -16.74 -3.55 -11.80
N VAL A 100 -17.09 -3.37 -13.07
CA VAL A 100 -16.25 -2.68 -14.08
C VAL A 100 -15.89 -1.27 -13.60
N LEU A 101 -16.78 -0.68 -12.82
CA LEU A 101 -16.68 0.69 -12.34
C LEU A 101 -15.77 0.78 -11.13
N TRP A 102 -15.86 -0.20 -10.25
CA TRP A 102 -14.91 -0.37 -9.18
C TRP A 102 -13.51 -0.57 -9.74
N GLU A 103 -13.33 -1.41 -10.77
CA GLU A 103 -12.03 -1.62 -11.43
C GLU A 103 -11.46 -0.32 -11.99
N ASN A 104 -12.28 0.44 -12.75
CA ASN A 104 -11.90 1.74 -13.29
C ASN A 104 -11.57 2.77 -12.19
N ALA A 105 -12.35 2.78 -11.11
CA ALA A 105 -12.13 3.67 -9.97
C ALA A 105 -10.82 3.35 -9.23
N GLN A 106 -10.42 2.07 -9.16
CA GLN A 106 -9.13 1.69 -8.58
C GLN A 106 -7.96 2.16 -9.46
N LEU A 107 -8.10 2.08 -10.79
CA LEU A 107 -7.04 2.44 -11.75
C LEU A 107 -6.95 3.95 -12.06
N ALA A 108 -7.97 4.72 -11.69
CA ALA A 108 -7.99 6.16 -11.91
C ALA A 108 -6.82 6.89 -11.22
N ASP A 109 -5.95 7.54 -12.01
CA ASP A 109 -4.93 8.44 -11.48
C ASP A 109 -5.60 9.66 -10.82
N ASN A 110 -5.04 10.10 -9.69
CA ASN A 110 -5.75 10.85 -8.63
C ASN A 110 -6.29 12.26 -8.97
N GLU A 111 -6.17 12.79 -10.19
CA GLU A 111 -6.51 14.20 -10.48
C GLU A 111 -7.50 14.39 -11.65
N ASP A 112 -7.28 13.78 -12.82
CA ASP A 112 -8.12 14.09 -14.00
C ASP A 112 -9.37 13.22 -14.13
N SER A 113 -9.33 11.97 -13.65
CA SER A 113 -10.45 11.02 -13.79
C SER A 113 -11.58 11.25 -12.78
N LYS A 114 -11.31 11.94 -11.66
CA LYS A 114 -12.30 12.29 -10.63
C LYS A 114 -13.39 13.23 -11.16
N ARG A 115 -13.13 13.96 -12.26
CA ARG A 115 -14.06 14.93 -12.84
C ARG A 115 -15.09 14.32 -13.80
N SER A 116 -14.87 13.09 -14.30
CA SER A 116 -15.61 12.55 -15.46
C SER A 116 -16.70 11.52 -15.13
N GLN A 117 -16.86 11.08 -13.87
CA GLN A 117 -17.83 10.05 -13.47
C GLN A 117 -19.02 10.45 -12.55
N PRO A 118 -19.34 11.73 -12.25
CA PRO A 118 -20.47 12.05 -11.35
C PRO A 118 -21.86 11.56 -11.81
N GLY A 119 -22.14 11.60 -13.13
CA GLY A 119 -23.50 11.39 -13.66
C GLY A 119 -23.99 9.94 -13.66
N THR A 120 -23.12 8.97 -13.98
CA THR A 120 -23.52 7.57 -14.19
C THR A 120 -23.91 6.84 -12.88
N TYR A 121 -23.44 7.32 -11.72
CA TYR A 121 -23.68 6.70 -10.39
C TYR A 121 -24.49 7.55 -9.44
N LYS A 122 -25.12 8.61 -9.94
CA LYS A 122 -25.87 9.57 -9.13
C LYS A 122 -26.85 8.88 -8.18
N LEU A 123 -27.58 7.89 -8.68
CA LEU A 123 -28.57 7.15 -7.90
C LEU A 123 -27.94 6.20 -6.87
N ALA A 124 -26.89 5.45 -7.22
CA ALA A 124 -26.21 4.56 -6.28
C ALA A 124 -25.50 5.34 -5.15
N ARG A 125 -24.92 6.50 -5.48
CA ARG A 125 -24.28 7.42 -4.52
C ARG A 125 -25.30 8.15 -3.64
N LEU A 126 -26.47 8.48 -4.19
CA LEU A 126 -27.59 8.97 -3.39
C LEU A 126 -28.06 7.89 -2.42
N LYS A 127 -28.24 6.66 -2.91
CA LYS A 127 -28.66 5.50 -2.11
C LYS A 127 -27.75 5.30 -0.91
N SER A 128 -26.43 5.32 -1.11
CA SER A 128 -25.46 5.19 -0.01
C SER A 128 -25.53 6.34 0.99
N SER A 129 -25.61 7.58 0.50
CA SER A 129 -25.67 8.79 1.34
C SER A 129 -26.94 8.86 2.19
N VAL A 130 -28.10 8.55 1.61
CA VAL A 130 -29.38 8.52 2.33
C VAL A 130 -29.42 7.30 3.25
N GLY A 131 -29.04 6.11 2.77
CA GLY A 131 -29.13 4.88 3.56
C GLY A 131 -28.23 4.88 4.79
N VAL A 132 -27.00 5.38 4.70
CA VAL A 132 -26.12 5.52 5.88
C VAL A 132 -26.67 6.56 6.87
N SER A 133 -27.23 7.67 6.39
CA SER A 133 -27.90 8.67 7.23
C SER A 133 -29.11 8.08 7.95
N VAL A 134 -29.94 7.29 7.26
CA VAL A 134 -31.05 6.53 7.86
C VAL A 134 -30.55 5.57 8.93
N LEU A 135 -29.50 4.79 8.66
CA LEU A 135 -28.88 3.90 9.66
C LEU A 135 -28.35 4.69 10.87
N GLY A 136 -27.78 5.88 10.64
CA GLY A 136 -27.34 6.76 11.71
C GLY A 136 -28.49 7.24 12.60
N LEU A 137 -29.60 7.67 12.00
CA LEU A 137 -30.81 8.08 12.73
C LEU A 137 -31.45 6.90 13.49
N LEU A 138 -31.51 5.72 12.86
CA LEU A 138 -32.02 4.50 13.50
C LEU A 138 -31.14 4.04 14.65
N ASN A 139 -29.81 4.18 14.54
CA ASN A 139 -28.86 3.86 15.61
C ASN A 139 -29.05 4.75 16.86
N LEU A 140 -29.62 5.97 16.72
CA LEU A 140 -29.99 6.81 17.86
C LEU A 140 -31.25 6.30 18.60
N ILE A 141 -32.11 5.54 17.92
CA ILE A 141 -33.37 4.99 18.47
C ILE A 141 -33.13 3.60 19.04
N SER A 142 -32.49 2.74 18.25
CA SER A 142 -32.13 1.37 18.60
C SER A 142 -30.65 1.16 18.30
N PRO A 143 -29.77 1.39 19.29
CA PRO A 143 -28.33 1.23 19.11
C PRO A 143 -27.95 -0.18 18.64
N ILE A 144 -26.95 -0.26 17.74
CA ILE A 144 -26.43 -1.53 17.19
C ILE A 144 -25.95 -2.47 18.31
N GLU A 145 -25.46 -1.94 19.42
CA GLU A 145 -25.04 -2.68 20.61
C GLU A 145 -26.13 -3.54 21.24
N ASN A 146 -27.40 -3.16 21.06
CA ASN A 146 -28.54 -3.86 21.63
C ASN A 146 -29.14 -4.90 20.67
N LEU A 147 -28.58 -5.06 19.47
CA LEU A 147 -29.03 -6.07 18.51
C LEU A 147 -28.50 -7.45 18.89
N GLU A 148 -29.23 -8.49 18.48
CA GLU A 148 -28.73 -9.86 18.57
C GLU A 148 -27.51 -10.05 17.67
N ASP A 149 -26.60 -10.98 18.01
CA ASP A 149 -25.31 -11.13 17.34
C ASP A 149 -25.42 -11.27 15.81
N GLU A 150 -26.36 -12.10 15.32
CA GLU A 150 -26.63 -12.31 13.89
C GLU A 150 -27.08 -11.02 13.17
N ASP A 151 -27.93 -10.24 13.84
CA ASP A 151 -28.53 -9.03 13.31
C ASP A 151 -27.52 -7.88 13.27
N ALA A 152 -26.65 -7.81 14.28
CA ALA A 152 -25.57 -6.84 14.34
C ALA A 152 -24.56 -7.05 13.19
N ILE A 153 -24.26 -8.30 12.83
CA ILE A 153 -23.32 -8.64 11.75
C ILE A 153 -23.75 -8.05 10.41
N ASP A 154 -25.04 -8.13 10.07
CA ASP A 154 -25.57 -7.63 8.81
C ASP A 154 -25.48 -6.11 8.73
N VAL A 155 -25.84 -5.42 9.81
CA VAL A 155 -25.77 -3.95 9.89
C VAL A 155 -24.32 -3.46 9.85
N ILE A 156 -23.42 -4.12 10.60
CA ILE A 156 -21.99 -3.79 10.64
C ILE A 156 -21.35 -4.02 9.26
N ALA A 157 -21.65 -5.15 8.60
CA ALA A 157 -21.15 -5.43 7.26
C ALA A 157 -21.64 -4.40 6.24
N SER A 158 -22.91 -3.98 6.33
CA SER A 158 -23.46 -2.94 5.46
C SER A 158 -22.83 -1.56 5.71
N LEU A 159 -22.56 -1.17 6.95
CA LEU A 159 -21.83 0.06 7.25
C LEU A 159 -20.38 -0.02 6.76
N ALA A 160 -19.72 -1.17 6.95
CA ALA A 160 -18.36 -1.41 6.53
C ALA A 160 -18.18 -1.27 5.00
N ALA A 161 -19.23 -1.55 4.21
CA ALA A 161 -19.23 -1.38 2.75
C ALA A 161 -18.99 0.07 2.27
N PHE A 162 -19.09 1.06 3.16
CA PHE A 162 -18.89 2.49 2.84
C PHE A 162 -17.61 3.08 3.47
N THR A 163 -16.71 2.23 3.96
CA THR A 163 -15.46 2.64 4.62
C THR A 163 -14.28 2.85 3.66
N CYS A 164 -14.54 3.00 2.36
CA CYS A 164 -13.51 3.27 1.35
C CYS A 164 -13.92 4.42 0.42
N ARG A 165 -13.11 5.50 0.42
CA ARG A 165 -13.32 6.69 -0.42
C ARG A 165 -13.12 6.46 -1.92
N LYS A 166 -12.38 5.41 -2.30
CA LYS A 166 -12.12 5.06 -3.70
C LYS A 166 -13.30 4.32 -4.34
N ASP A 167 -14.24 3.82 -3.54
CA ASP A 167 -15.37 3.07 -4.06
C ASP A 167 -16.35 4.00 -4.79
N PRO A 168 -16.81 3.65 -6.00
CA PRO A 168 -17.62 4.55 -6.83
C PRO A 168 -18.99 4.87 -6.22
N TRP A 169 -19.50 3.99 -5.35
CA TRP A 169 -20.77 4.19 -4.64
C TRP A 169 -20.63 5.00 -3.35
N THR A 170 -19.42 5.23 -2.83
CA THR A 170 -19.21 5.88 -1.53
C THR A 170 -19.12 7.40 -1.71
N THR A 171 -19.95 8.14 -0.95
CA THR A 171 -19.86 9.61 -0.86
C THR A 171 -19.06 10.00 0.37
N GLU A 172 -18.51 11.22 0.41
CA GLU A 172 -17.77 11.71 1.59
C GLU A 172 -18.69 11.77 2.83
N ARG A 173 -19.98 12.07 2.65
CA ARG A 173 -20.97 11.99 3.74
C ARG A 173 -21.14 10.56 4.24
N ALA A 174 -21.41 9.61 3.34
CA ALA A 174 -21.59 8.20 3.70
C ALA A 174 -20.33 7.62 4.38
N PHE A 175 -19.14 7.97 3.90
CA PHE A 175 -17.88 7.55 4.50
C PHE A 175 -17.74 8.05 5.95
N ASN A 176 -17.97 9.34 6.18
CA ASN A 176 -17.78 9.95 7.50
C ASN A 176 -18.83 9.43 8.50
N GLU A 177 -20.09 9.35 8.09
CA GLU A 177 -21.16 8.85 8.96
C GLU A 177 -20.99 7.36 9.30
N SER A 178 -20.74 6.50 8.30
CA SER A 178 -20.51 5.07 8.53
C SER A 178 -19.29 4.83 9.42
N SER A 179 -18.18 5.53 9.17
CA SER A 179 -16.97 5.42 9.98
C SER A 179 -17.21 5.88 11.42
N THR A 180 -18.00 6.94 11.63
CA THR A 180 -18.33 7.44 12.97
C THR A 180 -19.18 6.43 13.74
N ILE A 181 -20.19 5.83 13.09
CA ILE A 181 -21.03 4.81 13.72
C ILE A 181 -20.20 3.59 14.13
N LEU A 182 -19.34 3.09 13.24
CA LEU A 182 -18.46 1.94 13.51
C LEU A 182 -17.44 2.25 14.61
N GLN A 183 -16.84 3.45 14.63
CA GLN A 183 -15.90 3.87 15.68
C GLN A 183 -16.58 4.01 17.05
N ASN A 184 -17.81 4.52 17.09
CA ASN A 184 -18.59 4.59 18.33
C ASN A 184 -18.89 3.19 18.85
N TYR A 185 -19.31 2.27 17.97
CA TYR A 185 -19.53 0.87 18.31
C TYR A 185 -18.27 0.22 18.90
N GLU A 186 -17.11 0.39 18.23
CA GLU A 186 -15.81 -0.10 18.72
C GLU A 186 -15.44 0.51 20.09
N SER A 187 -15.74 1.79 20.30
CA SER A 187 -15.43 2.49 21.57
C SER A 187 -16.30 1.99 22.72
N CYS A 188 -17.58 1.72 22.47
CA CYS A 188 -18.51 1.17 23.44
C CYS A 188 -18.14 -0.26 23.86
N LEU A 189 -17.56 -1.04 22.94
CA LEU A 189 -17.01 -2.37 23.24
C LEU A 189 -15.76 -2.34 24.14
N GLY A 190 -15.17 -1.19 24.47
CA GLY A 190 -14.15 -1.04 25.52
C GLY A 190 -12.89 -1.94 25.45
N SER A 191 -12.01 -1.83 26.46
CA SER A 191 -10.76 -2.63 26.53
C SER A 191 -10.97 -4.06 27.07
N GLY A 192 -12.09 -4.33 27.75
CA GLY A 192 -12.39 -5.64 28.38
C GLY A 192 -13.06 -6.65 27.44
N THR A 193 -13.62 -6.18 26.33
CA THR A 193 -14.54 -6.90 25.44
C THR A 193 -14.00 -6.98 24.01
N ARG A 194 -12.67 -6.86 23.87
CA ARG A 194 -11.95 -7.05 22.61
C ARG A 194 -12.18 -8.44 21.98
N GLY A 195 -12.51 -9.43 22.80
CA GLY A 195 -12.93 -10.76 22.34
C GLY A 195 -14.27 -10.74 21.57
N GLU A 196 -15.18 -9.83 21.89
CA GLU A 196 -16.47 -9.69 21.18
C GLU A 196 -16.27 -9.11 19.78
N LEU A 197 -15.40 -8.10 19.65
CA LEU A 197 -15.00 -7.57 18.35
C LEU A 197 -14.38 -8.68 17.47
N ALA A 198 -13.50 -9.51 18.05
CA ALA A 198 -12.90 -10.63 17.35
C ALA A 198 -13.93 -11.70 16.95
N ALA A 199 -14.95 -11.94 17.77
CA ALA A 199 -16.03 -12.87 17.45
C ALA A 199 -16.89 -12.35 16.27
N ILE A 200 -17.24 -11.06 16.28
CA ILE A 200 -17.97 -10.43 15.17
C ILE A 200 -17.17 -10.46 13.88
N GLN A 201 -15.85 -10.21 13.96
CA GLN A 201 -14.95 -10.36 12.81
C GLN A 201 -14.97 -11.80 12.27
N GLU A 202 -14.87 -12.80 13.16
CA GLU A 202 -14.95 -14.22 12.76
C GLU A 202 -16.27 -14.51 12.04
N ASP A 203 -17.37 -14.00 12.58
CA ASP A 203 -18.70 -14.25 12.05
C ASP A 203 -18.94 -13.56 10.70
N ILE A 204 -18.49 -12.31 10.52
CA ILE A 204 -18.48 -11.65 9.21
C ILE A 204 -17.68 -12.50 8.21
N LEU A 205 -16.50 -12.96 8.61
CA LEU A 205 -15.64 -13.79 7.76
C LEU A 205 -16.29 -15.13 7.41
N ARG A 206 -16.96 -15.78 8.37
CA ARG A 206 -17.57 -17.10 8.20
C ARG A 206 -18.89 -17.04 7.41
N LYS A 207 -19.74 -16.06 7.70
CA LYS A 207 -21.12 -15.96 7.18
C LYS A 207 -21.20 -15.15 5.89
N LYS A 208 -20.36 -14.13 5.70
CA LYS A 208 -20.40 -13.24 4.52
C LYS A 208 -19.25 -13.48 3.55
N ILE A 209 -18.01 -13.53 4.02
CA ILE A 209 -16.83 -13.60 3.14
C ILE A 209 -16.60 -15.02 2.60
N LYS A 210 -16.48 -16.02 3.48
CA LYS A 210 -16.15 -17.40 3.10
C LYS A 210 -17.07 -17.98 2.01
N PRO A 211 -18.40 -17.80 2.04
CA PRO A 211 -19.27 -18.36 1.01
C PRO A 211 -18.94 -17.87 -0.41
N LEU A 212 -18.53 -16.59 -0.55
CA LEU A 212 -18.22 -16.03 -1.86
C LEU A 212 -16.95 -16.61 -2.47
N PHE A 213 -15.93 -16.85 -1.64
CA PHE A 213 -14.63 -17.36 -2.09
C PHE A 213 -14.59 -18.88 -2.12
N SER A 214 -15.57 -19.57 -1.53
CA SER A 214 -15.63 -21.04 -1.48
C SER A 214 -15.73 -21.70 -2.86
N LYS A 215 -16.33 -21.02 -3.84
CA LYS A 215 -16.47 -21.51 -5.21
C LYS A 215 -15.22 -21.23 -6.07
N THR A 216 -14.39 -20.27 -5.67
CA THR A 216 -13.15 -19.93 -6.36
C THR A 216 -12.05 -20.92 -5.97
N LYS A 217 -11.41 -21.53 -6.97
CA LYS A 217 -10.39 -22.55 -6.73
C LYS A 217 -9.10 -21.92 -6.23
N THR A 218 -8.66 -22.29 -5.04
CA THR A 218 -7.36 -21.92 -4.46
C THR A 218 -6.51 -23.17 -4.21
N PRO A 219 -5.93 -23.79 -5.26
CA PRO A 219 -5.31 -25.11 -5.16
C PRO A 219 -4.06 -25.15 -4.26
N ALA A 220 -3.42 -24.00 -4.05
CA ALA A 220 -2.19 -23.86 -3.27
C ALA A 220 -2.41 -24.01 -1.76
N VAL A 221 -3.66 -23.98 -1.29
CA VAL A 221 -3.99 -23.98 0.14
C VAL A 221 -5.05 -25.05 0.47
N THR A 222 -4.93 -25.64 1.64
CA THR A 222 -5.89 -26.62 2.20
C THR A 222 -7.06 -25.91 2.90
N ALA A 223 -8.17 -26.62 3.16
CA ALA A 223 -9.30 -26.04 3.92
C ALA A 223 -8.93 -25.52 5.32
N ALA A 224 -7.81 -26.00 5.88
CA ALA A 224 -7.25 -25.53 7.16
C ALA A 224 -6.30 -24.33 7.00
N GLY A 225 -6.24 -23.71 5.82
CA GLY A 225 -5.42 -22.54 5.54
C GLY A 225 -3.93 -22.83 5.39
N ARG A 226 -3.48 -24.10 5.34
CA ARG A 226 -2.05 -24.47 5.20
C ARG A 226 -1.66 -24.71 3.75
N LYS A 227 -0.37 -24.59 3.41
CA LYS A 227 0.15 -24.97 2.07
C LYS A 227 -0.32 -26.37 1.68
N ASN A 228 -0.89 -26.48 0.49
CA ASN A 228 -1.18 -27.75 -0.13
C ASN A 228 0.09 -28.32 -0.76
N VAL A 229 0.58 -29.43 -0.24
CA VAL A 229 1.82 -30.09 -0.73
C VAL A 229 1.59 -30.84 -2.04
N HIS A 230 0.33 -31.15 -2.35
CA HIS A 230 -0.06 -31.86 -3.57
C HIS A 230 -1.20 -31.10 -4.28
N PRO A 231 -0.92 -29.89 -4.81
CA PRO A 231 -1.92 -29.16 -5.57
C PRO A 231 -2.25 -29.93 -6.85
N LEU A 232 -3.54 -30.05 -7.15
CA LEU A 232 -3.96 -30.61 -8.43
C LEU A 232 -3.50 -29.64 -9.54
N PRO A 233 -2.85 -30.14 -10.62
CA PRO A 233 -2.43 -29.31 -11.73
C PRO A 233 -3.63 -28.56 -12.30
N GLN A 234 -3.54 -27.24 -12.39
CA GLN A 234 -4.59 -26.44 -13.01
C GLN A 234 -4.52 -26.58 -14.54
N PRO A 235 -5.68 -26.66 -15.22
CA PRO A 235 -5.72 -26.62 -16.68
C PRO A 235 -5.18 -25.28 -17.17
N ARG A 236 -4.56 -25.27 -18.36
CA ARG A 236 -4.03 -24.03 -18.99
C ARG A 236 -5.10 -22.98 -19.29
N PHE A 237 -6.34 -23.42 -19.38
CA PHE A 237 -7.51 -22.57 -19.57
C PHE A 237 -8.55 -22.99 -18.54
N ASP A 238 -9.04 -22.04 -17.76
CA ASP A 238 -10.09 -22.29 -16.77
C ASP A 238 -11.44 -21.82 -17.32
N PRO A 239 -12.33 -22.72 -17.74
CA PRO A 239 -13.65 -22.33 -18.25
C PRO A 239 -14.50 -21.58 -17.21
N SER A 240 -14.15 -21.64 -15.92
CA SER A 240 -14.84 -20.88 -14.87
C SER A 240 -14.63 -19.37 -14.95
N ILE A 241 -13.66 -18.89 -15.72
CA ILE A 241 -13.44 -17.45 -15.96
C ILE A 241 -14.73 -16.76 -16.46
N PHE A 242 -15.53 -17.47 -17.26
CA PHE A 242 -16.77 -16.95 -17.86
C PHE A 242 -18.02 -17.30 -17.06
N ASP A 243 -17.89 -18.06 -15.97
CA ASP A 243 -19.02 -18.46 -15.13
C ASP A 243 -19.19 -17.48 -13.97
N PRO A 244 -20.25 -16.64 -13.97
CA PRO A 244 -20.48 -15.69 -12.90
C PRO A 244 -20.71 -16.35 -11.54
N GLU A 245 -21.19 -17.59 -11.51
CA GLU A 245 -21.38 -18.35 -10.28
C GLU A 245 -20.06 -18.77 -9.64
N SER A 246 -18.95 -18.79 -10.39
CA SER A 246 -17.64 -19.22 -9.89
C SER A 246 -16.89 -18.13 -9.11
N LYS A 247 -17.17 -16.86 -9.39
CA LYS A 247 -16.56 -15.68 -8.77
C LYS A 247 -17.61 -14.65 -8.32
N PRO A 248 -18.52 -15.01 -7.39
CA PRO A 248 -19.56 -14.09 -6.92
C PRO A 248 -18.98 -12.84 -6.22
N TRP A 249 -17.82 -12.96 -5.58
CA TRP A 249 -17.09 -11.82 -4.97
C TRP A 249 -16.66 -10.76 -6.01
N LYS A 250 -16.49 -11.16 -7.28
CA LYS A 250 -16.08 -10.28 -8.38
C LYS A 250 -17.28 -9.71 -9.11
N LEU A 251 -18.29 -10.52 -9.37
CA LEU A 251 -19.36 -10.18 -10.31
C LEU A 251 -20.66 -9.75 -9.65
N ARG A 252 -20.82 -10.01 -8.34
CA ARG A 252 -22.06 -9.76 -7.62
C ARG A 252 -21.86 -8.86 -6.41
N ASP A 253 -20.99 -9.30 -5.51
CA ASP A 253 -20.84 -8.73 -4.17
C ASP A 253 -19.49 -8.02 -3.99
N VAL A 254 -19.13 -7.11 -4.91
CA VAL A 254 -17.82 -6.41 -4.92
C VAL A 254 -17.57 -5.60 -3.65
N TYR A 255 -18.63 -5.06 -3.05
CA TYR A 255 -18.55 -4.30 -1.79
C TYR A 255 -17.99 -5.13 -0.63
N LEU A 256 -18.07 -6.47 -0.69
CA LEU A 256 -17.51 -7.34 0.34
C LEU A 256 -15.97 -7.35 0.35
N ILE A 257 -15.32 -6.86 -0.71
CA ILE A 257 -13.87 -6.59 -0.69
C ILE A 257 -13.57 -5.40 0.23
N THR A 258 -14.44 -4.39 0.25
CA THR A 258 -14.33 -3.25 1.18
C THR A 258 -14.60 -3.69 2.61
N VAL A 259 -15.59 -4.56 2.82
CA VAL A 259 -15.85 -5.17 4.14
C VAL A 259 -14.66 -6.00 4.60
N LEU A 260 -14.06 -6.83 3.74
CA LEU A 260 -12.84 -7.58 4.05
C LEU A 260 -11.68 -6.64 4.40
N SER A 261 -11.52 -5.54 3.67
CA SER A 261 -10.53 -4.50 3.97
C SER A 261 -10.75 -3.86 5.33
N TRP A 262 -12.01 -3.63 5.71
CA TRP A 262 -12.37 -3.09 7.01
C TRP A 262 -12.00 -4.09 8.11
N VAL A 263 -12.43 -5.37 8.01
CA VAL A 263 -12.11 -6.44 8.97
C VAL A 263 -10.60 -6.56 9.19
N ILE A 264 -9.81 -6.67 8.11
CA ILE A 264 -8.35 -6.76 8.19
C ILE A 264 -7.74 -5.53 8.88
N GLY A 265 -8.30 -4.34 8.61
CA GLY A 265 -7.84 -3.08 9.20
C GLY A 265 -8.21 -2.87 10.67
N ARG A 266 -8.85 -3.85 11.33
CA ARG A 266 -9.18 -3.79 12.77
C ARG A 266 -8.22 -4.61 13.65
N TYR A 267 -7.46 -5.53 13.06
CA TYR A 267 -6.49 -6.31 13.83
C TYR A 267 -5.35 -5.44 14.33
N SER A 268 -4.96 -5.64 15.58
CA SER A 268 -3.76 -5.07 16.16
C SER A 268 -2.74 -6.15 16.51
N PRO A 269 -1.49 -5.78 16.84
CA PRO A 269 -0.48 -6.74 17.30
C PRO A 269 -0.91 -7.51 18.55
N SER A 270 -1.80 -6.97 19.38
CA SER A 270 -2.31 -7.64 20.58
C SER A 270 -3.28 -8.79 20.26
N ASP A 271 -3.85 -8.81 19.05
CA ASP A 271 -4.88 -9.77 18.63
C ASP A 271 -4.29 -11.02 17.97
N LYS A 272 -2.99 -11.29 18.18
CA LYS A 272 -2.23 -12.38 17.53
C LYS A 272 -2.97 -13.71 17.51
N LEU A 273 -3.52 -14.15 18.65
CA LEU A 273 -4.19 -15.46 18.76
C LEU A 273 -5.48 -15.53 17.94
N ALA A 274 -6.29 -14.47 17.94
CA ALA A 274 -7.52 -14.40 17.15
C ALA A 274 -7.21 -14.31 15.65
N LEU A 275 -6.17 -13.56 15.28
CA LEU A 275 -5.73 -13.47 13.90
C LEU A 275 -5.22 -14.82 13.36
N GLU A 276 -4.46 -15.56 14.16
CA GLU A 276 -3.99 -16.90 13.82
C GLU A 276 -5.12 -17.93 13.73
N SER A 277 -6.19 -17.82 14.53
CA SER A 277 -7.35 -18.71 14.43
C SER A 277 -8.21 -18.43 13.20
N GLN A 278 -8.32 -17.17 12.80
CA GLN A 278 -9.12 -16.72 11.65
C GLN A 278 -8.35 -16.78 10.32
N PHE A 279 -7.06 -17.10 10.37
CA PHE A 279 -6.18 -17.30 9.22
C PHE A 279 -6.79 -18.13 8.07
N PRO A 280 -7.46 -19.29 8.31
CA PRO A 280 -8.05 -20.10 7.25
C PRO A 280 -9.23 -19.45 6.51
N LEU A 281 -9.85 -18.41 7.10
CA LEU A 281 -10.94 -17.67 6.47
C LEU A 281 -10.42 -16.52 5.59
N LEU A 282 -9.27 -15.95 5.96
CA LEU A 282 -8.67 -14.78 5.29
C LEU A 282 -7.79 -15.17 4.11
N VAL A 283 -6.93 -16.18 4.26
CA VAL A 283 -5.94 -16.56 3.24
C VAL A 283 -6.56 -16.90 1.88
N PRO A 284 -7.62 -17.73 1.79
CA PRO A 284 -8.19 -18.08 0.49
C PRO A 284 -8.78 -16.86 -0.23
N ALA A 285 -9.38 -15.92 0.50
CA ALA A 285 -9.91 -14.69 -0.07
C ALA A 285 -8.79 -13.79 -0.61
N ILE A 286 -7.72 -13.60 0.17
CA ILE A 286 -6.56 -12.80 -0.24
C ILE A 286 -5.87 -13.42 -1.47
N LEU A 287 -5.63 -14.73 -1.47
CA LEU A 287 -5.00 -15.42 -2.60
C LEU A 287 -5.88 -15.38 -3.85
N SER A 288 -7.20 -15.55 -3.70
CA SER A 288 -8.13 -15.45 -4.84
C SER A 288 -8.09 -14.07 -5.52
N LEU A 289 -7.85 -13.01 -4.76
CA LEU A 289 -7.67 -11.65 -5.29
C LEU A 289 -6.31 -11.49 -6.02
N ILE A 290 -5.23 -12.02 -5.44
CA ILE A 290 -3.87 -11.97 -6.04
C ILE A 290 -3.79 -12.80 -7.33
N ASP A 291 -4.42 -13.97 -7.34
CA ASP A 291 -4.43 -14.90 -8.48
C ASP A 291 -5.46 -14.51 -9.56
N ASP A 292 -6.29 -13.48 -9.34
CA ASP A 292 -7.27 -13.05 -10.35
C ASP A 292 -6.60 -12.50 -11.61
N GLU A 293 -7.30 -12.53 -12.73
CA GLU A 293 -6.75 -12.07 -14.01
C GLU A 293 -6.69 -10.53 -14.11
N THR A 294 -7.58 -9.84 -13.42
CA THR A 294 -7.73 -8.39 -13.54
C THR A 294 -6.83 -7.65 -12.55
N LEU A 295 -6.10 -6.65 -13.05
CA LEU A 295 -5.04 -5.98 -12.31
C LEU A 295 -5.53 -5.26 -11.04
N SER A 296 -6.74 -4.69 -11.06
CA SER A 296 -7.32 -4.00 -9.88
C SER A 296 -7.53 -4.95 -8.70
N PHE A 297 -7.98 -6.19 -8.95
CA PHE A 297 -8.13 -7.20 -7.89
C PHE A 297 -6.76 -7.70 -7.41
N LYS A 298 -5.80 -7.91 -8.31
CA LYS A 298 -4.41 -8.27 -7.93
C LYS A 298 -3.81 -7.23 -6.98
N ALA A 299 -3.90 -5.96 -7.37
CA ALA A 299 -3.41 -4.83 -6.59
C ALA A 299 -4.09 -4.76 -5.22
N LYS A 300 -5.41 -4.93 -5.19
CA LYS A 300 -6.17 -4.95 -3.94
C LYS A 300 -5.80 -6.14 -3.05
N GLY A 301 -5.59 -7.33 -3.62
CA GLY A 301 -5.08 -8.50 -2.92
C GLY A 301 -3.71 -8.26 -2.28
N CYS A 302 -2.78 -7.63 -3.01
CA CYS A 302 -1.47 -7.24 -2.49
C CYS A 302 -1.57 -6.22 -1.34
N GLU A 303 -2.46 -5.23 -1.47
CA GLU A 303 -2.73 -4.24 -0.42
C GLU A 303 -3.26 -4.90 0.85
N LEU A 304 -4.26 -5.79 0.70
CA LEU A 304 -4.87 -6.52 1.82
C LEU A 304 -3.87 -7.46 2.49
N LEU A 305 -3.04 -8.16 1.72
CA LEU A 305 -1.98 -9.02 2.25
C LEU A 305 -1.00 -8.21 3.12
N SER A 306 -0.56 -7.04 2.64
CA SER A 306 0.35 -6.17 3.39
C SER A 306 -0.27 -5.73 4.73
N LYS A 307 -1.54 -5.30 4.71
CA LYS A 307 -2.27 -4.89 5.91
C LYS A 307 -2.49 -6.04 6.89
N PHE A 308 -2.78 -7.23 6.37
CA PHE A 308 -2.98 -8.45 7.14
C PHE A 308 -1.71 -8.93 7.83
N LEU A 309 -0.55 -8.82 7.16
CA LEU A 309 0.73 -9.26 7.71
C LEU A 309 1.34 -8.29 8.72
N ALA A 310 1.05 -6.98 8.62
CA ALA A 310 1.59 -5.95 9.51
C ALA A 310 1.45 -6.26 11.02
N PRO A 311 0.25 -6.63 11.56
CA PRO A 311 0.13 -6.99 12.98
C PRO A 311 0.85 -8.31 13.34
N LEU A 312 1.02 -9.24 12.39
CA LEU A 312 1.76 -10.50 12.60
C LEU A 312 3.26 -10.26 12.67
N GLU A 313 3.79 -9.38 11.82
CA GLU A 313 5.18 -8.92 11.87
C GLU A 313 5.48 -8.26 13.22
N GLN A 314 4.63 -7.31 13.63
CA GLN A 314 4.82 -6.55 14.88
C GLN A 314 4.70 -7.42 16.14
N SER A 315 3.91 -8.49 16.10
CA SER A 315 3.74 -9.45 17.20
C SER A 315 4.69 -10.65 17.12
N ASN A 316 5.62 -10.67 16.16
CA ASN A 316 6.56 -11.76 15.89
C ASN A 316 5.84 -13.13 15.84
N SER A 317 4.81 -13.25 15.01
CA SER A 317 4.11 -14.53 14.79
C SER A 317 4.93 -15.47 13.91
N ASP A 318 5.03 -16.74 14.32
CA ASP A 318 5.67 -17.82 13.56
C ASP A 318 4.68 -18.54 12.63
N ILE A 319 3.45 -18.01 12.47
CA ILE A 319 2.38 -18.68 11.73
C ILE A 319 2.76 -19.02 10.29
N LEU A 320 3.48 -18.15 9.59
CA LEU A 320 3.92 -18.39 8.22
C LEU A 320 4.90 -19.56 8.12
N GLN A 321 5.78 -19.71 9.11
CA GLN A 321 6.71 -20.84 9.22
C GLN A 321 5.96 -22.14 9.50
N ARG A 322 5.02 -22.11 10.47
CA ARG A 322 4.23 -23.28 10.87
C ARG A 322 3.32 -23.81 9.76
N THR A 323 2.84 -22.92 8.90
CA THR A 323 1.88 -23.23 7.83
C THR A 323 2.52 -23.38 6.44
N ASN A 324 3.80 -23.02 6.28
CA ASN A 324 4.54 -22.96 5.02
C ASN A 324 3.90 -22.07 3.94
N LEU A 325 3.13 -21.06 4.36
CA LEU A 325 2.43 -20.15 3.46
C LEU A 325 3.31 -19.02 2.95
N ASP A 326 4.47 -18.81 3.56
CA ASP A 326 5.51 -17.93 3.04
C ASP A 326 5.81 -18.22 1.57
N SER A 327 6.04 -19.50 1.23
CA SER A 327 6.26 -19.90 -0.17
C SER A 327 5.03 -19.71 -1.05
N VAL A 328 3.83 -19.96 -0.53
CA VAL A 328 2.58 -19.79 -1.29
C VAL A 328 2.34 -18.33 -1.66
N PHE A 329 2.53 -17.41 -0.70
CA PHE A 329 2.40 -15.98 -0.99
C PHE A 329 3.48 -15.49 -1.94
N GLN A 330 4.74 -15.95 -1.79
CA GLN A 330 5.80 -15.60 -2.75
C GLN A 330 5.47 -16.10 -4.17
N ASP A 331 4.99 -17.33 -4.30
CA ASP A 331 4.60 -17.92 -5.59
C ASP A 331 3.43 -17.16 -6.24
N ALA A 332 2.47 -16.66 -5.45
CA ALA A 332 1.36 -15.85 -5.93
C ALA A 332 1.78 -14.40 -6.31
N LEU A 333 2.72 -13.80 -5.57
CA LEU A 333 3.17 -12.42 -5.79
C LEU A 333 4.21 -12.27 -6.91
N ASN A 334 5.07 -13.28 -7.11
CA ASN A 334 6.15 -13.21 -8.12
C ASN A 334 5.62 -12.92 -9.54
N PRO A 335 4.52 -13.53 -10.02
CA PRO A 335 3.92 -13.19 -11.31
C PRO A 335 3.48 -11.73 -11.42
N CYS A 336 3.06 -11.08 -10.33
CA CYS A 336 2.68 -9.66 -10.33
C CYS A 336 3.87 -8.75 -10.67
N LEU A 337 5.11 -9.15 -10.33
CA LEU A 337 6.32 -8.38 -10.64
C LEU A 337 6.65 -8.37 -12.13
N LEU A 338 6.04 -9.26 -12.92
CA LEU A 338 6.22 -9.37 -14.36
C LEU A 338 5.21 -8.52 -15.15
N SER A 339 4.27 -7.85 -14.48
CA SER A 339 3.33 -6.89 -15.09
C SER A 339 4.04 -5.57 -15.41
N LEU A 340 4.85 -5.60 -16.47
CA LEU A 340 5.68 -4.50 -16.96
C LEU A 340 5.31 -4.14 -18.41
N PRO A 341 5.62 -2.90 -18.86
CA PRO A 341 5.63 -2.57 -20.29
C PRO A 341 6.55 -3.52 -21.06
N THR A 342 6.33 -3.90 -22.32
CA THR A 342 5.39 -3.42 -23.34
C THR A 342 4.01 -4.08 -23.32
N ILE A 343 3.80 -5.08 -22.46
CA ILE A 343 2.56 -5.88 -22.39
C ILE A 343 1.52 -5.19 -21.50
N THR A 344 1.95 -4.65 -20.36
CA THR A 344 1.09 -3.91 -19.43
C THR A 344 1.38 -2.41 -19.56
N PRO A 345 0.36 -1.54 -19.77
CA PRO A 345 0.56 -0.09 -19.80
C PRO A 345 1.27 0.43 -18.55
N GLU A 346 2.04 1.52 -18.69
CA GLU A 346 2.81 2.09 -17.57
C GLU A 346 1.93 2.44 -16.34
N PRO A 347 0.77 3.12 -16.48
CA PRO A 347 -0.06 3.46 -15.31
C PRO A 347 -0.56 2.22 -14.54
N GLU A 348 -0.96 1.19 -15.28
CA GLU A 348 -1.41 -0.09 -14.70
C GLU A 348 -0.26 -0.84 -14.02
N SER A 349 0.91 -0.85 -14.65
CA SER A 349 2.13 -1.45 -14.08
C SER A 349 2.49 -0.77 -12.76
N ILE A 350 2.51 0.57 -12.74
CA ILE A 350 2.75 1.36 -11.51
C ILE A 350 1.68 1.03 -10.46
N HIS A 351 0.41 0.96 -10.87
CA HIS A 351 -0.70 0.70 -9.96
C HIS A 351 -0.56 -0.65 -9.23
N LEU A 352 -0.17 -1.71 -9.93
CA LEU A 352 0.03 -3.03 -9.31
C LEU A 352 1.32 -3.09 -8.49
N LEU A 353 2.44 -2.64 -9.07
CA LEU A 353 3.77 -2.81 -8.49
C LEU A 353 3.95 -2.02 -7.20
N GLN A 354 3.29 -0.87 -7.05
CA GLN A 354 3.31 -0.11 -5.79
C GLN A 354 2.72 -0.87 -4.60
N TYR A 355 1.91 -1.91 -4.84
CA TYR A 355 1.38 -2.80 -3.79
C TYR A 355 2.09 -4.16 -3.77
N ALA A 356 2.48 -4.70 -4.92
CA ALA A 356 3.10 -6.03 -5.01
C ALA A 356 4.47 -6.09 -4.33
N TYR A 357 5.33 -5.08 -4.53
CA TYR A 357 6.65 -5.04 -3.89
C TYR A 357 6.57 -4.95 -2.36
N PRO A 358 5.79 -4.02 -1.76
CA PRO A 358 5.59 -3.99 -0.31
C PRO A 358 4.97 -5.28 0.25
N ALA A 359 4.03 -5.91 -0.46
CA ALA A 359 3.43 -7.17 -0.03
C ALA A 359 4.45 -8.30 0.05
N LEU A 360 5.29 -8.44 -0.97
CA LEU A 360 6.35 -9.45 -0.99
C LEU A 360 7.39 -9.18 0.10
N HIS A 361 7.71 -7.91 0.33
CA HIS A 361 8.59 -7.51 1.42
C HIS A 361 8.00 -7.85 2.79
N ALA A 362 6.72 -7.57 3.01
CA ALA A 362 6.00 -7.92 4.24
C ALA A 362 5.98 -9.43 4.51
N VAL A 363 5.82 -10.26 3.47
CA VAL A 363 5.92 -11.73 3.58
C VAL A 363 7.30 -12.15 4.09
N ILE A 364 8.37 -11.57 3.53
CA ILE A 364 9.75 -11.87 3.95
C ILE A 364 9.99 -11.45 5.40
N ARG A 365 9.58 -10.23 5.79
CA ARG A 365 9.78 -9.70 7.15
C ARG A 365 8.99 -10.50 8.20
N THR A 366 7.75 -10.87 7.88
CA THR A 366 6.92 -11.68 8.77
C THR A 366 7.47 -13.09 8.92
N ARG A 367 8.01 -13.69 7.84
CA ARG A 367 8.59 -15.05 7.88
C ARG A 367 9.95 -15.08 8.59
N PHE A 368 10.76 -14.04 8.42
CA PHE A 368 12.10 -13.94 8.97
C PHE A 368 12.21 -12.64 9.78
N PRO A 369 11.94 -12.67 11.09
CA PRO A 369 12.09 -11.49 11.96
C PRO A 369 13.51 -10.92 11.94
N SER A 370 13.64 -9.60 12.10
CA SER A 370 14.96 -8.94 12.13
C SER A 370 15.78 -9.39 13.34
N PRO A 371 17.08 -9.72 13.17
CA PRO A 371 17.96 -10.06 14.30
C PRO A 371 18.00 -8.97 15.38
N LEU A 372 17.78 -7.70 15.01
CA LEU A 372 17.76 -6.55 15.92
C LEU A 372 16.55 -6.53 16.88
N LEU A 373 15.49 -7.30 16.57
CA LEU A 373 14.26 -7.37 17.38
C LEU A 373 14.20 -8.61 18.29
N GLN A 374 15.24 -9.44 18.29
CA GLN A 374 15.29 -10.58 19.18
C GLN A 374 15.71 -10.13 20.59
N PRO A 375 14.88 -10.31 21.64
CA PRO A 375 15.31 -10.09 23.01
C PRO A 375 16.42 -11.10 23.34
N THR A 376 17.67 -10.62 23.33
CA THR A 376 18.88 -11.40 23.57
C THR A 376 18.89 -11.88 25.02
N SER A 377 18.22 -12.99 25.28
CA SER A 377 18.19 -13.63 26.60
C SER A 377 19.28 -14.68 26.69
N THR A 378 20.56 -14.28 26.70
CA THR A 378 21.66 -14.92 27.44
C THR A 378 23.00 -14.24 27.14
N PRO A 379 23.82 -13.91 28.15
CA PRO A 379 25.18 -13.44 27.93
C PRO A 379 26.06 -14.61 27.46
N LEU A 380 26.58 -14.55 26.23
CA LEU A 380 27.52 -15.53 25.71
C LEU A 380 28.93 -15.27 26.25
N ARG A 381 29.52 -16.33 26.83
CA ARG A 381 30.90 -16.41 27.33
C ARG A 381 31.88 -16.37 26.14
N PRO A 382 33.01 -15.65 26.21
CA PRO A 382 33.86 -15.40 25.06
C PRO A 382 34.87 -16.53 24.85
N THR A 383 34.45 -17.64 24.25
CA THR A 383 35.36 -18.60 23.59
C THR A 383 34.56 -19.50 22.64
N GLN A 384 34.47 -19.15 21.36
CA GLN A 384 34.38 -20.09 20.24
C GLN A 384 34.42 -19.37 18.87
N SER A 385 35.03 -20.06 17.90
CA SER A 385 35.21 -19.74 16.49
C SER A 385 34.00 -19.11 15.78
N ARG A 386 34.26 -18.25 14.77
CA ARG A 386 33.31 -17.57 13.85
C ARG A 386 31.88 -18.15 13.89
N PRO A 387 30.86 -17.37 14.30
CA PRO A 387 29.49 -17.87 14.32
C PRO A 387 29.08 -18.21 12.89
N LYS A 388 28.76 -19.48 12.63
CA LYS A 388 28.04 -19.87 11.41
C LYS A 388 26.73 -19.09 11.40
N LEU A 389 26.46 -18.34 10.34
CA LEU A 389 25.19 -17.64 10.16
C LEU A 389 24.04 -18.65 10.34
N ASP A 390 23.07 -18.32 11.18
CA ASP A 390 21.92 -19.19 11.44
C ASP A 390 21.21 -19.55 10.13
N SER A 391 20.78 -20.80 9.98
CA SER A 391 20.16 -21.31 8.74
C SER A 391 18.97 -20.46 8.29
N GLU A 392 18.23 -19.86 9.22
CA GLU A 392 17.10 -18.97 8.92
C GLU A 392 17.55 -17.58 8.44
N SER A 393 18.60 -17.03 9.02
CA SER A 393 19.20 -15.77 8.53
C SER A 393 19.74 -15.93 7.11
N GLN A 394 20.29 -17.11 6.79
CA GLN A 394 20.72 -17.41 5.42
C GLN A 394 19.52 -17.42 4.45
N LYS A 395 18.43 -18.11 4.80
CA LYS A 395 17.21 -18.13 3.97
C LYS A 395 16.61 -16.74 3.77
N ARG A 396 16.64 -15.89 4.80
CA ARG A 396 16.23 -14.49 4.67
C ARG A 396 17.05 -13.75 3.61
N VAL A 397 18.38 -13.87 3.70
CA VAL A 397 19.30 -13.22 2.75
C VAL A 397 19.05 -13.75 1.34
N GLU A 398 18.80 -15.05 1.17
CA GLU A 398 18.44 -15.65 -0.12
C GLU A 398 17.13 -15.09 -0.68
N SER A 399 16.07 -15.00 0.13
CA SER A 399 14.78 -14.41 -0.28
C SER A 399 14.91 -12.92 -0.66
N LEU A 400 15.63 -12.13 0.13
CA LEU A 400 15.90 -10.72 -0.19
C LEU A 400 16.77 -10.57 -1.44
N THR A 401 17.76 -11.44 -1.62
CA THR A 401 18.59 -11.47 -2.83
C THR A 401 17.76 -11.82 -4.07
N ASN A 402 16.81 -12.75 -3.93
CA ASN A 402 15.89 -13.10 -5.01
C ASN A 402 15.00 -11.91 -5.41
N LEU A 403 14.41 -11.23 -4.41
CA LEU A 403 13.62 -10.02 -4.63
C LEU A 403 14.44 -8.92 -5.32
N LEU A 404 15.67 -8.68 -4.84
CA LEU A 404 16.57 -7.70 -5.44
C LEU A 404 16.87 -8.03 -6.90
N ARG A 405 17.35 -9.25 -7.19
CA ARG A 405 17.87 -9.60 -8.52
C ARG A 405 16.77 -9.86 -9.54
N HIS A 406 15.82 -10.74 -9.20
CA HIS A 406 14.79 -11.20 -10.12
C HIS A 406 13.51 -10.35 -10.09
N GLY A 407 13.27 -9.64 -8.98
CA GLY A 407 12.20 -8.65 -8.90
C GLY A 407 12.66 -7.29 -9.40
N ILE A 408 13.45 -6.57 -8.59
CA ILE A 408 13.72 -5.14 -8.79
C ILE A 408 14.69 -4.91 -9.96
N LEU A 409 15.89 -5.50 -9.93
CA LEU A 409 16.93 -5.23 -10.93
C LEU A 409 16.50 -5.69 -12.32
N HIS A 410 15.93 -6.89 -12.42
CA HIS A 410 15.40 -7.41 -13.69
C HIS A 410 14.31 -6.49 -14.26
N SER A 411 13.34 -6.07 -13.44
CA SER A 411 12.30 -5.12 -13.88
C SER A 411 12.90 -3.79 -14.33
N TYR A 412 13.88 -3.26 -13.58
CA TYR A 412 14.52 -2.00 -13.90
C TYR A 412 15.22 -2.05 -15.26
N HIS A 413 16.05 -3.08 -15.48
CA HIS A 413 16.76 -3.28 -16.74
C HIS A 413 15.85 -3.55 -17.94
N HIS A 414 14.64 -4.08 -17.70
CA HIS A 414 13.64 -4.26 -18.74
C HIS A 414 12.95 -2.94 -19.11
N THR A 415 12.62 -2.12 -18.11
CA THR A 415 11.90 -0.84 -18.30
C THR A 415 12.80 0.33 -18.67
N SER A 416 14.08 0.23 -18.33
CA SER A 416 15.09 1.27 -18.50
C SER A 416 16.38 0.66 -18.99
N ASN A 417 17.08 1.37 -19.85
CA ASN A 417 18.37 0.94 -20.35
C ASN A 417 19.48 1.83 -19.76
N PRO A 418 20.04 1.46 -18.59
CA PRO A 418 21.14 2.20 -17.99
C PRO A 418 22.43 2.04 -18.79
N ARG A 419 22.55 1.03 -19.67
CA ARG A 419 23.73 0.83 -20.51
C ARG A 419 23.56 1.52 -21.86
N PRO A 420 24.54 2.32 -22.31
CA PRO A 420 24.50 2.91 -23.64
C PRO A 420 24.44 1.82 -24.71
N ILE A 421 23.52 1.93 -25.67
CA ILE A 421 23.51 1.10 -26.88
C ILE A 421 24.78 1.45 -27.68
N GLU A 422 25.32 0.50 -28.46
CA GLU A 422 26.55 0.66 -29.26
C GLU A 422 26.63 1.97 -30.09
N ASN A 423 25.50 2.62 -30.37
CA ASN A 423 25.37 3.84 -31.17
C ASN A 423 25.02 5.12 -30.38
N THR A 424 24.79 5.04 -29.06
CA THR A 424 24.39 6.20 -28.24
C THR A 424 25.03 6.10 -26.86
N SER A 425 25.84 7.09 -26.46
CA SER A 425 26.48 7.15 -25.13
C SER A 425 25.53 7.52 -23.98
N ILE A 426 24.21 7.50 -24.20
CA ILE A 426 23.20 8.03 -23.27
C ILE A 426 22.27 6.90 -22.81
N SER A 427 22.02 6.83 -21.51
CA SER A 427 21.05 5.92 -20.89
C SER A 427 19.61 6.35 -21.20
N SER A 428 18.71 5.39 -21.45
CA SER A 428 17.32 5.66 -21.85
C SER A 428 16.33 5.26 -20.77
N TYR A 429 15.39 6.15 -20.46
CA TYR A 429 14.35 5.99 -19.44
C TYR A 429 12.97 6.25 -20.05
N PRO A 430 12.44 5.34 -20.88
CA PRO A 430 11.15 5.54 -21.54
C PRO A 430 9.97 5.59 -20.58
N TYR A 431 10.12 4.98 -19.39
CA TYR A 431 9.11 4.95 -18.32
C TYR A 431 9.69 5.52 -17.02
N PRO A 432 9.88 6.86 -16.92
CA PRO A 432 10.56 7.48 -15.79
C PRO A 432 9.78 7.33 -14.48
N ARG A 433 8.44 7.33 -14.51
CA ARG A 433 7.60 7.11 -13.32
C ARG A 433 7.78 5.69 -12.78
N LEU A 434 7.75 4.69 -13.66
CA LEU A 434 7.97 3.29 -13.28
C LEU A 434 9.40 3.04 -12.77
N SER A 435 10.40 3.62 -13.44
CA SER A 435 11.81 3.52 -13.02
C SER A 435 12.03 4.12 -11.63
N THR A 436 11.36 5.23 -11.35
CA THR A 436 11.35 5.86 -10.02
C THR A 436 10.75 4.94 -8.97
N LEU A 437 9.59 4.32 -9.26
CA LEU A 437 8.97 3.35 -8.36
C LEU A 437 9.91 2.18 -8.03
N LEU A 438 10.61 1.64 -9.03
CA LEU A 438 11.55 0.53 -8.86
C LEU A 438 12.78 0.93 -8.03
N LEU A 439 13.34 2.12 -8.24
CA LEU A 439 14.42 2.64 -7.41
C LEU A 439 13.97 2.85 -5.96
N PHE A 440 12.73 3.29 -5.72
CA PHE A 440 12.18 3.41 -4.37
C PHE A 440 12.08 2.07 -3.63
N GLN A 441 12.06 0.93 -4.34
CA GLN A 441 12.09 -0.39 -3.70
C GLN A 441 13.50 -0.81 -3.26
N LEU A 442 14.57 -0.16 -3.73
CA LEU A 442 15.95 -0.52 -3.34
C LEU A 442 16.25 -0.18 -1.87
N PRO A 443 16.06 1.06 -1.36
CA PRO A 443 16.33 1.42 0.04
C PRO A 443 15.90 0.40 1.10
N PRO A 444 14.63 -0.06 1.15
CA PRO A 444 14.20 -1.02 2.19
C PRO A 444 14.90 -2.38 2.05
N VAL A 445 15.12 -2.88 0.83
CA VAL A 445 15.77 -4.17 0.58
C VAL A 445 17.27 -4.11 0.94
N LEU A 446 17.96 -3.03 0.56
CA LEU A 446 19.39 -2.84 0.87
C LEU A 446 19.63 -2.71 2.37
N SER A 447 18.76 -1.99 3.08
CA SER A 447 18.79 -1.87 4.55
C SER A 447 18.72 -3.23 5.23
N GLU A 448 17.86 -4.12 4.74
CA GLU A 448 17.69 -5.45 5.34
C GLU A 448 18.73 -6.47 4.90
N LEU A 449 19.28 -6.35 3.70
CA LEU A 449 20.44 -7.13 3.28
C LEU A 449 21.70 -6.77 4.08
N GLY A 450 21.80 -5.51 4.54
CA GLY A 450 22.96 -5.02 5.27
C GLY A 450 24.25 -5.25 4.48
N ILE A 451 25.27 -5.80 5.14
CA ILE A 451 26.58 -6.10 4.55
C ILE A 451 26.52 -7.00 3.30
N HIS A 452 25.47 -7.82 3.15
CA HIS A 452 25.32 -8.67 1.97
C HIS A 452 25.06 -7.88 0.68
N THR A 453 24.67 -6.61 0.79
CA THR A 453 24.59 -5.65 -0.33
C THR A 453 25.90 -5.56 -1.11
N THR A 454 27.05 -5.75 -0.45
CA THR A 454 28.38 -5.73 -1.08
C THR A 454 28.55 -6.70 -2.25
N LYS A 455 27.77 -7.80 -2.29
CA LYS A 455 27.78 -8.80 -3.37
C LYS A 455 27.12 -8.30 -4.65
N HIS A 456 26.31 -7.25 -4.55
CA HIS A 456 25.48 -6.72 -5.64
C HIS A 456 25.99 -5.40 -6.20
N LEU A 457 27.12 -4.88 -5.70
CA LEU A 457 27.70 -3.61 -6.14
C LEU A 457 27.93 -3.54 -7.65
N GLN A 458 28.33 -4.65 -8.27
CA GLN A 458 28.58 -4.73 -9.71
C GLN A 458 27.32 -4.51 -10.56
N ASP A 459 26.15 -4.87 -10.03
CA ASP A 459 24.87 -4.68 -10.72
C ASP A 459 24.27 -3.30 -10.33
N LEU A 460 24.40 -2.91 -9.06
CA LEU A 460 23.78 -1.71 -8.49
C LEU A 460 24.49 -0.40 -8.85
N VAL A 461 25.82 -0.34 -8.74
CA VAL A 461 26.56 0.91 -8.95
C VAL A 461 26.42 1.42 -10.38
N PRO A 462 26.60 0.61 -11.44
CA PRO A 462 26.43 1.09 -12.80
C PRO A 462 25.00 1.54 -13.10
N MET A 463 24.01 0.82 -12.58
CA MET A 463 22.60 1.18 -12.72
C MET A 463 22.30 2.56 -12.12
N ILE A 464 22.72 2.79 -10.88
CA ILE A 464 22.46 4.03 -10.15
C ILE A 464 23.27 5.19 -10.75
N SER A 465 24.56 4.98 -11.04
CA SER A 465 25.43 6.00 -11.64
C SER A 465 24.93 6.44 -13.02
N ALA A 466 24.46 5.51 -13.85
CA ALA A 466 23.84 5.82 -15.14
C ALA A 466 22.53 6.61 -15.01
N THR A 467 21.81 6.44 -13.90
CA THR A 467 20.57 7.19 -13.62
C THR A 467 20.89 8.62 -13.20
N LEU A 468 21.86 8.78 -12.30
CA LEU A 468 22.34 10.09 -11.83
C LEU A 468 23.01 10.91 -12.94
N SER A 469 23.76 10.25 -13.82
CA SER A 469 24.47 10.89 -14.94
C SER A 469 23.58 11.17 -16.16
N ASN A 470 22.26 10.97 -16.08
CA ASN A 470 21.39 11.20 -17.22
C ASN A 470 21.31 12.71 -17.53
N PRO A 471 21.73 13.16 -18.73
CA PRO A 471 21.70 14.58 -19.09
C PRO A 471 20.29 15.16 -19.12
N PHE A 472 19.25 14.33 -19.23
CA PHE A 472 17.85 14.74 -19.22
C PHE A 472 17.14 14.49 -17.88
N GLY A 473 17.89 14.11 -16.83
CA GLY A 473 17.30 13.76 -15.53
C GLY A 473 16.53 14.91 -14.86
N THR A 474 16.89 16.17 -15.14
CA THR A 474 16.23 17.37 -14.59
C THR A 474 14.81 17.58 -15.12
N VAL A 475 14.42 16.92 -16.21
CA VAL A 475 13.05 16.93 -16.76
C VAL A 475 12.08 16.19 -15.82
N PHE A 476 12.57 15.15 -15.12
CA PHE A 476 11.78 14.42 -14.13
C PHE A 476 12.60 14.22 -12.83
N PRO A 477 12.69 15.27 -11.98
CA PRO A 477 13.47 15.24 -10.74
C PRO A 477 13.18 14.06 -9.78
N PRO A 478 11.95 13.51 -9.66
CA PRO A 478 11.69 12.38 -8.78
C PRO A 478 12.55 11.14 -9.08
N LEU A 479 12.93 10.91 -10.34
CA LEU A 479 13.82 9.79 -10.70
C LEU A 479 15.22 9.98 -10.11
N LEU A 480 15.76 11.20 -10.21
CA LEU A 480 17.06 11.53 -9.62
C LEU A 480 17.00 11.46 -8.09
N ALA A 481 15.93 11.95 -7.47
CA ALA A 481 15.75 11.86 -6.02
C ALA A 481 15.74 10.40 -5.52
N ALA A 482 15.03 9.50 -6.21
CA ALA A 482 15.04 8.09 -5.89
C ALA A 482 16.42 7.45 -6.07
N ALA A 483 17.16 7.83 -7.12
CA ALA A 483 18.54 7.37 -7.33
C ALA A 483 19.51 7.87 -6.26
N VAL A 484 19.38 9.13 -5.80
CA VAL A 484 20.17 9.69 -4.70
C VAL A 484 19.92 8.93 -3.40
N GLU A 485 18.66 8.67 -3.05
CA GLU A 485 18.34 7.89 -1.83
C GLU A 485 18.80 6.43 -1.94
N ALA A 486 18.67 5.80 -3.11
CA ALA A 486 19.23 4.48 -3.36
C ALA A 486 20.77 4.47 -3.21
N THR A 487 21.47 5.52 -3.67
CA THR A 487 22.92 5.69 -3.48
C THR A 487 23.27 5.81 -2.01
N ARG A 488 22.53 6.61 -1.24
CA ARG A 488 22.72 6.78 0.20
C ARG A 488 22.66 5.43 0.90
N MET A 489 21.59 4.67 0.65
CA MET A 489 21.38 3.36 1.28
C MET A 489 22.38 2.31 0.79
N LEU A 490 22.80 2.36 -0.47
CA LEU A 490 23.86 1.51 -1.00
C LEU A 490 25.17 1.74 -0.22
N VAL A 491 25.58 2.99 -0.05
CA VAL A 491 26.83 3.34 0.61
C VAL A 491 26.80 2.92 2.09
N LEU A 492 25.70 3.22 2.80
CA LEU A 492 25.56 2.85 4.21
C LEU A 492 25.63 1.33 4.45
N ASN A 493 25.10 0.51 3.54
CA ASN A 493 25.04 -0.95 3.72
C ASN A 493 26.22 -1.69 3.09
N ALA A 494 26.89 -1.09 2.11
CA ALA A 494 28.03 -1.69 1.42
C ALA A 494 29.38 -1.03 1.74
N TRP A 495 29.41 -0.16 2.77
CA TRP A 495 30.56 0.69 3.13
C TRP A 495 31.93 -0.01 3.05
N PRO A 496 32.12 -1.28 3.50
CA PRO A 496 33.46 -1.91 3.50
C PRO A 496 34.07 -2.13 2.11
N ARG A 497 33.25 -2.03 1.05
CA ARG A 497 33.69 -2.21 -0.34
C ARG A 497 33.42 -1.00 -1.23
N ILE A 498 32.82 0.08 -0.71
CA ILE A 498 32.50 1.27 -1.51
C ILE A 498 33.74 1.96 -2.06
N TRP A 499 34.88 1.90 -1.36
CA TRP A 499 36.13 2.52 -1.81
C TRP A 499 36.57 2.08 -3.22
N ARG A 500 36.22 0.86 -3.66
CA ARG A 500 36.51 0.36 -5.02
C ARG A 500 35.62 0.99 -6.09
N TRP A 501 34.43 1.39 -5.71
CA TRP A 501 33.39 1.96 -6.57
C TRP A 501 33.30 3.50 -6.47
N ARG A 502 34.15 4.11 -5.64
CA ARG A 502 34.11 5.55 -5.33
C ARG A 502 34.14 6.43 -6.58
N ALA A 503 34.98 6.11 -7.57
CA ALA A 503 35.13 6.93 -8.76
C ALA A 503 33.85 6.97 -9.60
N GLU A 504 33.17 5.84 -9.73
CA GLU A 504 31.92 5.73 -10.50
C GLU A 504 30.72 6.35 -9.76
N ILE A 505 30.68 6.20 -8.43
CA ILE A 505 29.66 6.83 -7.57
C ILE A 505 29.84 8.36 -7.61
N LEU A 506 31.05 8.85 -7.37
CA LEU A 506 31.35 10.29 -7.40
C LEU A 506 31.15 10.87 -8.80
N GLY A 507 31.54 10.16 -9.85
CA GLY A 507 31.28 10.57 -11.23
C GLY A 507 29.80 10.82 -11.49
N GLY A 508 28.92 9.89 -11.05
CA GLY A 508 27.49 10.05 -11.18
C GLY A 508 26.90 11.19 -10.35
N LEU A 509 27.35 11.36 -9.09
CA LEU A 509 26.92 12.45 -8.22
C LEU A 509 27.33 13.83 -8.77
N CYS A 510 28.57 13.95 -9.27
CA CYS A 510 29.07 15.16 -9.89
C CYS A 510 28.31 15.50 -11.18
N ALA A 511 28.09 14.51 -12.07
CA ALA A 511 27.31 14.72 -13.29
C ALA A 511 25.89 15.19 -12.97
N CYS A 512 25.22 14.54 -12.01
CA CYS A 512 23.90 14.94 -11.54
C CYS A 512 23.88 16.39 -11.04
N TRP A 513 24.85 16.78 -10.21
CA TRP A 513 24.98 18.15 -9.70
C TRP A 513 25.12 19.17 -10.83
N LEU A 514 25.99 18.90 -11.81
CA LEU A 514 26.23 19.81 -12.94
C LEU A 514 24.97 19.96 -13.80
N HIS A 515 24.27 18.86 -14.10
CA HIS A 515 22.99 18.92 -14.82
C HIS A 515 21.93 19.72 -14.07
N ILE A 516 21.87 19.62 -12.73
CA ILE A 516 20.98 20.45 -11.92
C ILE A 516 21.39 21.93 -11.99
N CYS A 517 22.67 22.25 -11.92
CA CYS A 517 23.15 23.63 -12.08
C CYS A 517 22.75 24.20 -13.44
N ASP A 518 22.93 23.44 -14.52
CA ASP A 518 22.52 23.83 -15.88
C ASP A 518 20.99 24.06 -15.93
N GLY A 519 20.20 23.11 -15.40
CA GLY A 519 18.74 23.25 -15.36
C GLY A 519 18.25 24.44 -14.53
N LEU A 520 18.93 24.78 -13.42
CA LEU A 520 18.61 25.97 -12.61
C LEU A 520 18.92 27.28 -13.36
N VAL A 521 19.98 27.30 -14.16
CA VAL A 521 20.31 28.44 -15.03
C VAL A 521 19.23 28.59 -16.10
N ASP A 522 18.83 27.50 -16.76
CA ASP A 522 17.78 27.51 -17.78
C ASP A 522 16.43 28.01 -17.24
N ILE A 523 16.04 27.54 -16.04
CA ILE A 523 14.82 28.02 -15.34
C ILE A 523 14.95 29.50 -14.97
N GLY A 524 16.14 29.96 -14.59
CA GLY A 524 16.41 31.36 -14.25
C GLY A 524 16.31 32.31 -15.45
N ILE A 525 16.67 31.84 -16.64
CA ILE A 525 16.56 32.58 -17.91
C ILE A 525 15.10 32.62 -18.39
N GLY A 526 14.34 31.55 -18.15
CA GLY A 526 12.91 31.44 -18.48
C GLY A 526 11.98 32.04 -17.42
N THR A 527 11.95 33.37 -17.26
CA THR A 527 11.07 34.03 -16.29
C THR A 527 9.57 33.86 -16.62
N GLY A 528 8.78 33.27 -15.70
CA GLY A 528 7.37 33.66 -15.52
C GLY A 528 6.26 32.60 -15.46
N GLY A 529 6.52 31.32 -15.17
CA GLY A 529 5.47 30.31 -14.98
C GLY A 529 5.41 29.75 -13.55
N ASP A 530 4.20 29.51 -13.02
CA ASP A 530 3.97 28.91 -11.69
C ASP A 530 4.68 27.53 -11.56
N ASN A 531 4.71 26.75 -12.65
CA ASN A 531 5.40 25.45 -12.75
C ASN A 531 6.93 25.54 -12.54
N GLY A 532 7.57 26.66 -12.91
CA GLY A 532 9.03 26.82 -12.77
C GLY A 532 9.46 26.97 -11.31
N SER A 533 8.58 27.48 -10.45
CA SER A 533 8.85 27.64 -9.02
C SER A 533 8.92 26.29 -8.28
N GLY A 534 7.99 25.39 -8.60
CA GLY A 534 7.95 24.02 -8.05
C GLY A 534 9.14 23.18 -8.49
N GLN A 535 9.42 23.14 -9.80
CA GLN A 535 10.58 22.40 -10.32
C GLN A 535 11.91 22.94 -9.76
N LYS A 536 12.05 24.26 -9.61
CA LYS A 536 13.22 24.86 -8.97
C LYS A 536 13.39 24.40 -7.51
N ALA A 537 12.30 24.35 -6.75
CA ALA A 537 12.33 23.89 -5.36
C ALA A 537 12.74 22.40 -5.27
N GLU A 538 12.22 21.54 -6.15
CA GLU A 538 12.60 20.12 -6.23
C GLU A 538 14.09 19.96 -6.54
N LEU A 539 14.62 20.73 -7.50
CA LEU A 539 16.05 20.70 -7.86
C LEU A 539 16.95 21.18 -6.71
N LEU A 540 16.54 22.20 -5.95
CA LEU A 540 17.27 22.66 -4.77
C LEU A 540 17.24 21.61 -3.64
N GLN A 541 16.12 20.92 -3.44
CA GLN A 541 16.03 19.81 -2.49
C GLN A 541 16.98 18.67 -2.90
N LEU A 542 17.04 18.37 -4.20
CA LEU A 542 17.93 17.35 -4.76
C LEU A 542 19.40 17.70 -4.55
N GLN A 543 19.79 18.98 -4.70
CA GLN A 543 21.14 19.46 -4.34
C GLN A 543 21.47 19.17 -2.87
N GLY A 544 20.52 19.42 -1.96
CA GLY A 544 20.67 19.07 -0.54
C GLY A 544 20.91 17.57 -0.33
N GLY A 545 20.14 16.72 -1.00
CA GLY A 545 20.33 15.26 -0.96
C GLY A 545 21.69 14.81 -1.48
N LEU A 546 22.17 15.39 -2.59
CA LEU A 546 23.49 15.09 -3.17
C LEU A 546 24.62 15.41 -2.20
N LYS A 547 24.57 16.57 -1.53
CA LYS A 547 25.57 16.96 -0.50
C LYS A 547 25.66 15.93 0.62
N VAL A 548 24.50 15.47 1.12
CA VAL A 548 24.42 14.44 2.16
C VAL A 548 25.07 13.14 1.69
N VAL A 549 24.76 12.69 0.48
CA VAL A 549 25.35 11.45 -0.06
C VAL A 549 26.85 11.56 -0.23
N VAL A 550 27.36 12.69 -0.74
CA VAL A 550 28.81 12.91 -0.88
C VAL A 550 29.51 12.89 0.49
N ALA A 551 28.92 13.49 1.52
CA ALA A 551 29.45 13.43 2.87
C ALA A 551 29.48 11.98 3.42
N VAL A 552 28.41 11.21 3.18
CA VAL A 552 28.35 9.79 3.58
C VAL A 552 29.40 8.95 2.82
N VAL A 553 29.61 9.21 1.53
CA VAL A 553 30.66 8.54 0.73
C VAL A 553 32.05 8.87 1.27
N ARG A 554 32.32 10.14 1.59
CA ARG A 554 33.58 10.59 2.19
C ARG A 554 33.87 9.82 3.49
N ILE A 555 32.93 9.84 4.44
CA ILE A 555 33.04 9.13 5.72
C ILE A 555 33.30 7.63 5.48
N ALA A 556 32.53 7.00 4.58
CA ALA A 556 32.68 5.58 4.28
C ALA A 556 34.05 5.22 3.69
N ILE A 557 34.66 6.11 2.90
CA ILE A 557 36.00 5.88 2.35
C ILE A 557 37.07 6.07 3.44
N GLU A 558 36.99 7.13 4.25
CA GLU A 558 37.92 7.41 5.34
C GLU A 558 37.97 6.25 6.35
N GLU A 559 36.81 5.76 6.78
CA GLU A 559 36.67 4.59 7.67
C GLU A 559 37.21 3.28 7.05
N CYS A 560 37.24 3.16 5.73
CA CYS A 560 37.85 1.99 5.05
C CYS A 560 39.38 2.07 4.98
N VAL A 561 39.96 3.28 4.99
CA VAL A 561 41.41 3.50 4.89
C VAL A 561 42.08 3.33 6.26
N GLY A 562 41.39 3.64 7.36
CA GLY A 562 41.86 3.45 8.74
C GLY A 562 42.36 2.03 9.09
N PRO A 563 41.56 0.95 8.88
CA PRO A 563 41.96 -0.42 9.25
C PRO A 563 43.04 -1.03 8.33
N ALA A 564 43.23 -0.50 7.12
CA ALA A 564 44.31 -0.96 6.23
C ALA A 564 45.72 -0.55 6.73
N MET A 565 45.80 0.48 7.58
CA MET A 565 47.06 0.91 8.20
C MET A 565 47.46 0.07 9.42
N GLU A 566 46.52 -0.60 10.10
CA GLU A 566 46.81 -1.43 11.28
C GLU A 566 47.23 -2.87 10.91
N GLU A 567 46.67 -3.46 9.85
CA GLU A 567 47.06 -4.82 9.41
C GLU A 567 48.43 -4.89 8.73
N THR A 568 48.98 -3.77 8.27
CA THR A 568 50.34 -3.72 7.68
C THR A 568 51.45 -3.45 8.71
N GLY A 569 51.09 -3.34 10.01
CA GLY A 569 52.01 -3.03 11.10
C GLY A 569 52.72 -4.21 11.76
N ASN A 570 52.37 -5.47 11.46
CA ASN A 570 52.99 -6.64 12.07
C ASN A 570 53.28 -7.75 11.05
N GLU A 571 54.51 -7.77 10.54
CA GLU A 571 55.44 -8.92 10.52
C GLU A 571 56.51 -8.70 9.44
N ILE A 572 57.75 -8.52 9.91
CA ILE A 572 58.95 -8.57 9.09
C ILE A 572 59.25 -10.05 8.83
N GLY A 573 59.21 -10.46 7.56
CA GLY A 573 59.63 -11.79 7.11
C GLY A 573 59.93 -11.78 5.62
N GLU A 574 61.21 -11.67 5.27
CA GLU A 574 61.72 -11.78 3.90
C GLU A 574 61.40 -13.15 3.27
N GLN A 575 60.77 -13.18 2.09
CA GLN A 575 61.23 -13.92 0.89
C GLN A 575 60.19 -13.90 -0.24
N GLY A 576 60.64 -13.55 -1.45
CA GLY A 576 60.23 -14.24 -2.68
C GLY A 576 58.98 -13.75 -3.43
N GLY A 577 59.13 -12.66 -4.18
CA GLY A 577 58.60 -12.47 -5.54
C GLY A 577 57.12 -12.76 -5.83
N ASP A 578 56.28 -11.71 -5.76
CA ASP A 578 55.34 -11.36 -6.83
C ASP A 578 55.00 -9.86 -6.70
N LYS A 579 54.82 -9.16 -7.82
CA LYS A 579 54.58 -7.70 -7.86
C LYS A 579 53.15 -7.38 -7.40
N GLY A 580 52.92 -7.41 -6.09
CA GLY A 580 51.74 -6.82 -5.45
C GLY A 580 51.84 -5.29 -5.50
N GLY A 581 50.88 -4.66 -6.20
CA GLY A 581 50.78 -3.20 -6.28
C GLY A 581 50.76 -2.57 -4.89
N LYS A 582 51.64 -1.58 -4.67
CA LYS A 582 51.63 -0.72 -3.50
C LYS A 582 50.20 -0.22 -3.27
N GLY A 583 49.64 -0.46 -2.08
CA GLY A 583 48.36 0.13 -1.67
C GLY A 583 48.45 1.64 -1.85
N GLN A 584 47.71 2.16 -2.83
CA GLN A 584 47.62 3.59 -3.07
C GLN A 584 46.91 4.18 -1.86
N VAL A 585 47.60 5.02 -1.08
CA VAL A 585 46.98 5.82 -0.02
C VAL A 585 45.93 6.68 -0.70
N ILE A 586 44.65 6.42 -0.44
CA ILE A 586 43.54 7.16 -1.01
C ILE A 586 43.42 8.45 -0.21
N ASP A 587 44.03 9.53 -0.72
CA ASP A 587 43.83 10.88 -0.20
C ASP A 587 42.52 11.43 -0.80
N VAL A 588 41.46 11.29 0.00
CA VAL A 588 40.09 11.68 -0.35
C VAL A 588 40.02 13.18 -0.63
N ASP A 589 40.70 14.01 0.14
CA ASP A 589 40.72 15.46 -0.03
C ASP A 589 41.41 15.89 -1.32
N SER A 590 42.51 15.24 -1.69
CA SER A 590 43.15 15.46 -3.00
C SER A 590 42.27 15.00 -4.17
N GLU A 591 41.57 13.86 -4.07
CA GLU A 591 40.64 13.41 -5.13
C GLU A 591 39.47 14.40 -5.30
N PHE A 592 38.85 14.86 -4.22
CA PHE A 592 37.80 15.88 -4.28
C PHE A 592 38.32 17.25 -4.74
N GLY A 593 39.50 17.66 -4.29
CA GLY A 593 40.14 18.92 -4.73
C GLY A 593 40.38 18.94 -6.24
N LYS A 594 40.78 17.80 -6.83
CA LYS A 594 40.91 17.65 -8.30
C LYS A 594 39.57 17.76 -9.03
N LEU A 595 38.49 17.24 -8.46
CA LEU A 595 37.15 17.38 -9.04
C LEU A 595 36.71 18.86 -9.07
N VAL A 596 36.90 19.60 -7.98
CA VAL A 596 36.58 21.04 -7.91
C VAL A 596 37.46 21.88 -8.84
N GLN A 597 38.74 21.51 -9.03
CA GLN A 597 39.61 22.14 -10.02
C GLN A 597 39.11 21.93 -11.47
N GLY A 598 38.41 20.81 -11.73
CA GLY A 598 37.83 20.51 -13.05
C GLY A 598 36.60 21.36 -13.38
N ASP A 599 35.70 21.57 -12.42
CA ASP A 599 34.57 22.50 -12.55
C ASP A 599 34.29 23.18 -11.21
N THR A 600 34.48 24.50 -11.15
CA THR A 600 34.31 25.32 -9.94
C THR A 600 32.90 25.21 -9.33
N ARG A 601 31.88 24.86 -10.12
CA ARG A 601 30.50 24.68 -9.64
C ARG A 601 30.36 23.49 -8.68
N LEU A 602 31.29 22.53 -8.73
CA LEU A 602 31.34 21.39 -7.81
C LEU A 602 31.75 21.78 -6.39
N SER A 603 32.31 22.98 -6.17
CA SER A 603 32.58 23.48 -4.82
C SER A 603 31.31 23.46 -3.94
N GLY A 604 30.16 23.81 -4.52
CA GLY A 604 28.88 23.81 -3.80
C GLY A 604 28.35 22.41 -3.42
N LEU A 605 28.88 21.34 -4.01
CA LEU A 605 28.51 19.95 -3.68
C LEU A 605 29.15 19.48 -2.37
N LEU A 606 30.24 20.12 -1.95
CA LEU A 606 30.89 19.83 -0.68
C LEU A 606 30.09 20.50 0.45
N ILE A 607 29.97 19.81 1.58
CA ILE A 607 29.56 20.44 2.83
C ILE A 607 30.83 21.05 3.39
N ASP A 608 30.85 22.37 3.57
CA ASP A 608 31.94 23.03 4.29
C ASP A 608 32.03 22.39 5.67
N ASN A 609 33.16 21.73 5.95
CA ASN A 609 33.43 21.12 7.24
C ASN A 609 33.64 22.24 8.28
N GLU A 610 32.56 22.84 8.80
CA GLU A 610 32.63 23.69 10.00
C GLU A 610 33.14 22.93 11.25
N TYR A 611 33.41 21.61 11.14
CA TYR A 611 33.90 20.76 12.21
C TYR A 611 35.42 20.48 12.21
N PHE A 612 36.20 20.98 11.24
CA PHE A 612 37.65 20.74 11.19
C PHE A 612 38.56 21.99 11.23
N ASP A 613 38.01 23.20 11.19
CA ASP A 613 38.76 24.45 11.48
C ASP A 613 38.91 24.69 13.00
N SER A 614 39.35 23.65 13.70
CA SER A 614 39.78 23.75 15.09
C SER A 614 40.93 22.78 15.34
N LYS A 615 42.07 23.06 14.70
CA LYS A 615 43.39 22.84 15.28
C LYS A 615 44.41 23.75 14.62
N GLU A 616 45.00 24.58 15.48
CA GLU A 616 45.89 25.71 15.25
C GLU A 616 47.19 25.37 14.51
N GLY A 617 47.73 26.40 13.86
CA GLY A 617 49.09 26.51 13.32
C GLY A 617 49.29 27.83 12.59
#